data_AF-A0A0F3NEA9-F1
#
_entry.id   AF-A0A0F3NEA9-F1
#
_cell.length_a   1.000
_cell.length_b   1.000
_cell.length_c   1.000
_cell.angle_alpha   90.00
_cell.angle_beta   90.00
_cell.angle_gamma   90.00
#
_symmetry.space_group_name_H-M   'P 1'
#
loop_
_entity.id
_entity.type
_entity.pdbx_description
1 polymer ?
#
loop_
_entity_poly.entity_id
_entity_poly.type
_entity_poly.pdbx_seq_one_letter_code
_entity_poly.pdbx_strand_id
1 'polypeptide(L)'
;MHFRYIEEICTFDRLAYRAMIMCCSLSNSLEEVMNITEQVRSVCMAFFSDKEKYVLSYIRYRIAHLSQNVFQSNIDLEVLISDSSELPRE
;
A
#
# COMPACT_ATOMS: atom_id res chain seq x y z
N MET A 1 -5.70 18.42 9.52
CA MET A 1 -5.52 17.44 8.42
C MET A 1 -5.83 18.14 7.11
N HIS A 2 -4.81 18.43 6.29
CA HIS A 2 -4.97 19.10 5.00
C HIS A 2 -4.81 18.10 3.84
N PHE A 3 -5.59 17.02 3.89
CA PHE A 3 -5.58 16.01 2.84
C PHE A 3 -6.29 16.52 1.60
N ARG A 4 -5.63 16.35 0.45
CA ARG A 4 -6.24 16.64 -0.84
C ARG A 4 -6.88 15.41 -1.46
N TYR A 5 -6.26 14.24 -1.28
CA TYR A 5 -6.64 13.04 -2.00
C TYR A 5 -6.01 11.80 -1.37
N ILE A 6 -6.77 10.70 -1.33
CA ILE A 6 -6.28 9.35 -1.08
C ILE A 6 -6.89 8.44 -2.15
N GLU A 7 -6.07 7.63 -2.81
CA GLU A 7 -6.52 6.60 -3.76
C GLU A 7 -5.94 5.25 -3.37
N GLU A 8 -6.77 4.22 -3.47
CA GLU A 8 -6.40 2.83 -3.24
C GLU A 8 -6.70 2.04 -4.52
N ILE A 9 -5.66 1.46 -5.12
CA ILE A 9 -5.80 0.56 -6.27
C ILE A 9 -5.35 -0.82 -5.83
N CYS A 10 -6.27 -1.77 -5.90
CA CYS A 10 -6.03 -3.17 -5.59
C CYS A 10 -6.21 -4.01 -6.86
N THR A 11 -5.16 -4.71 -7.27
CA THR A 11 -5.24 -5.67 -8.38
C THR A 11 -4.85 -7.07 -7.90
N PHE A 12 -5.57 -8.09 -8.36
CA PHE A 12 -5.30 -9.47 -8.01
C PHE A 12 -4.99 -10.30 -9.25
N ASP A 13 -3.81 -10.93 -9.25
CA ASP A 13 -3.37 -11.91 -10.23
C ASP A 13 -3.66 -13.31 -9.69
N ARG A 14 -4.70 -13.94 -10.22
CA ARG A 14 -5.16 -15.25 -9.79
C ARG A 14 -4.22 -16.39 -10.18
N LEU A 15 -3.43 -16.24 -11.24
CA LEU A 15 -2.48 -17.28 -11.67
C LEU A 15 -1.24 -17.26 -10.77
N ALA A 16 -0.76 -16.07 -10.43
CA ALA A 16 0.38 -15.89 -9.54
C ALA A 16 0.01 -15.86 -8.06
N TYR A 17 -1.29 -15.93 -7.72
CA TYR A 17 -1.80 -15.76 -6.35
C TYR A 17 -1.25 -14.52 -5.66
N ARG A 18 -1.22 -13.41 -6.41
CA ARG A 18 -0.55 -12.17 -6.02
C ARG A 18 -1.53 -11.01 -5.99
N ALA A 19 -1.60 -10.30 -4.88
CA ALA A 19 -2.28 -9.02 -4.78
C ALA A 19 -1.27 -7.88 -4.80
N MET A 20 -1.56 -6.85 -5.57
CA MET A 20 -0.84 -5.57 -5.58
C MET A 20 -1.77 -4.52 -5.00
N ILE A 21 -1.29 -3.77 -4.02
CA ILE A 21 -2.02 -2.69 -3.36
C ILE A 21 -1.19 -1.42 -3.55
N MET A 22 -1.79 -0.38 -4.11
CA MET A 22 -1.16 0.93 -4.24
C MET A 22 -1.98 1.95 -3.46
N CYS A 23 -1.34 2.63 -2.52
CA CYS A 23 -1.92 3.74 -1.78
C CYS A 23 -1.22 5.04 -2.21
N CYS A 24 -1.99 5.99 -2.71
CA CYS A 24 -1.52 7.33 -3.05
C CYS A 24 -2.11 8.34 -2.06
N SER A 25 -1.32 9.29 -1.56
CA SER A 25 -1.80 10.39 -0.74
C SER A 25 -1.17 11.73 -1.15
N LEU A 26 -1.97 12.81 -1.11
CA LEU A 26 -1.54 14.16 -1.41
C LEU A 26 -1.78 15.10 -0.22
N SER A 27 -0.75 15.84 0.19
CA SER A 27 -0.85 16.91 1.20
C SER A 27 0.05 18.10 0.86
N ASN A 28 -0.26 19.25 1.44
CA ASN A 28 0.56 20.44 1.35
C ASN A 28 1.72 20.50 2.35
N SER A 29 1.84 19.50 3.22
CA SER A 29 2.89 19.39 4.23
C SER A 29 3.72 18.13 4.01
N LEU A 30 5.03 18.29 3.84
CA LEU A 30 5.96 17.16 3.75
C LEU A 30 5.90 16.30 5.02
N GLU A 31 5.82 16.92 6.19
CA GLU A 31 5.74 16.23 7.48
C GLU A 31 4.48 15.37 7.57
N GLU A 32 3.33 15.90 7.13
CA GLU A 32 2.09 15.11 7.08
C GLU A 32 2.26 13.89 6.19
N VAL A 33 2.76 14.07 4.95
CA VAL A 33 2.98 12.96 3.99
C VAL A 33 3.94 11.91 4.54
N MET A 34 5.03 12.32 5.20
CA MET A 34 5.98 11.39 5.84
C MET A 34 5.34 10.59 6.96
N ASN A 35 4.57 11.26 7.84
CA ASN A 35 3.91 10.60 8.96
C ASN A 35 2.89 9.56 8.50
N ILE A 36 2.08 9.90 7.49
CA ILE A 36 1.10 8.98 6.88
C ILE A 36 1.81 7.77 6.28
N THR A 37 2.90 8.01 5.55
CA THR A 37 3.67 6.94 4.92
C THR A 37 4.17 5.92 5.94
N GLU A 38 4.72 6.41 7.06
CA GLU A 38 5.22 5.53 8.12
C GLU A 38 4.08 4.81 8.86
N GLN A 39 2.94 5.48 9.09
CA GLN A 39 1.77 4.85 9.70
C GLN A 39 1.21 3.72 8.82
N VAL A 40 0.99 3.97 7.54
CA VAL A 40 0.50 2.96 6.60
C VAL A 40 1.49 1.80 6.51
N ARG A 41 2.79 2.09 6.41
CA ARG A 41 3.84 1.05 6.43
C ARG A 41 3.75 0.20 7.70
N SER A 42 3.66 0.81 8.87
CA SER A 42 3.58 0.11 10.15
C SER A 42 2.34 -0.78 10.24
N VAL A 43 1.18 -0.25 9.86
CA VAL A 43 -0.09 -0.98 9.87
C VAL A 43 -0.06 -2.16 8.90
N CYS A 44 0.43 -1.97 7.68
CA CYS A 44 0.53 -3.05 6.69
C CYS A 44 1.50 -4.15 7.14
N MET A 45 2.68 -3.79 7.65
CA MET A 45 3.63 -4.77 8.19
C MET A 45 3.01 -5.58 9.32
N ALA A 46 2.35 -4.92 10.28
CA ALA A 46 1.69 -5.59 11.39
C ALA A 46 0.54 -6.50 10.89
N PHE A 47 -0.33 -5.99 10.02
CA PHE A 47 -1.47 -6.72 9.49
C PHE A 47 -1.05 -8.00 8.78
N PHE A 48 -0.07 -7.94 7.86
CA PHE A 48 0.35 -9.12 7.10
C PHE A 48 1.26 -10.06 7.92
N SER A 49 1.99 -9.56 8.92
CA SER A 49 2.77 -10.44 9.82
C SER A 49 1.89 -11.37 10.67
N ASP A 50 0.64 -10.97 10.94
CA ASP A 50 -0.32 -11.72 11.76
C ASP A 50 -1.12 -12.75 10.94
N LYS A 51 -0.91 -12.83 9.61
CA LYS A 51 -1.71 -13.72 8.76
C LYS A 51 -0.86 -14.80 8.11
N GLU A 52 -0.98 -16.03 8.59
CA GLU A 52 -0.29 -17.21 8.05
C GLU A 52 -0.49 -17.41 6.54
N LYS A 53 -1.62 -16.97 5.99
CA LYS A 53 -1.99 -17.12 4.58
C LYS A 53 -1.45 -16.02 3.66
N TYR A 54 -1.01 -14.88 4.19
CA TYR A 54 -0.62 -13.72 3.39
C TYR A 54 0.84 -13.38 3.67
N VAL A 55 1.68 -13.50 2.65
CA VAL A 55 3.10 -13.17 2.74
C VAL A 55 3.32 -11.82 2.08
N LEU A 56 3.67 -10.82 2.87
CA LEU A 56 4.13 -9.54 2.33
C LEU A 56 5.47 -9.76 1.62
N SER A 57 5.44 -9.74 0.29
CA SER A 57 6.60 -9.97 -0.57
C SER A 57 7.48 -8.74 -0.66
N TYR A 58 6.86 -7.57 -0.92
CA TYR A 58 7.57 -6.31 -0.84
C TYR A 58 6.64 -5.17 -0.42
N ILE A 59 7.27 -4.14 0.14
CA ILE A 59 6.67 -2.82 0.36
C ILE A 59 7.64 -1.75 -0.14
N ARG A 60 7.18 -0.88 -1.03
CA ARG A 60 7.94 0.24 -1.56
C ARG A 60 7.18 1.52 -1.27
N TYR A 61 7.89 2.55 -0.83
CA TYR A 61 7.31 3.87 -0.67
C TYR A 61 8.15 4.90 -1.42
N ARG A 62 7.48 5.93 -1.92
CA ARG A 62 8.10 7.06 -2.60
C ARG A 62 7.36 8.33 -2.26
N ILE A 63 8.10 9.34 -1.83
CA ILE A 63 7.58 10.70 -1.69
C ILE A 63 8.08 11.54 -2.87
N ALA A 64 7.17 12.28 -3.52
CA ALA A 64 7.45 13.20 -4.61
C ALA A 64 6.95 14.60 -4.27
N HIS A 65 7.70 15.62 -4.67
CA HIS A 65 7.26 17.02 -4.63
C HIS A 65 6.72 17.38 -6.02
N LEU A 66 5.41 17.68 -6.11
CA LEU A 66 4.73 17.86 -7.40
C LEU A 66 4.70 19.33 -7.86
N SER A 67 4.45 20.24 -6.92
CA SER A 67 4.32 21.68 -7.16
C SER A 67 4.47 22.44 -5.84
N GLN A 68 4.42 23.77 -5.87
CA GLN A 68 4.50 24.60 -4.67
C GLN A 68 3.59 24.08 -3.55
N ASN A 69 4.22 23.62 -2.47
CA ASN A 69 3.58 23.04 -1.30
C ASN A 69 2.60 21.91 -1.66
N VAL A 70 2.96 21.00 -2.56
CA VAL A 70 2.20 19.77 -2.81
C VAL A 70 3.16 18.60 -2.85
N PHE A 71 2.96 17.68 -1.91
CA PHE A 71 3.73 16.46 -1.75
C PHE A 71 2.81 15.26 -1.96
N GLN A 72 3.31 14.26 -2.65
CA GLN A 72 2.65 12.98 -2.90
C GLN A 72 3.43 11.87 -2.23
N SER A 73 2.76 11.00 -1.49
CA SER A 73 3.31 9.68 -1.14
C SER A 73 2.62 8.61 -1.96
N ASN A 74 3.40 7.70 -2.51
CA ASN A 74 2.96 6.45 -3.10
C ASN A 74 3.53 5.31 -2.28
N ILE A 75 2.67 4.35 -1.94
CA ILE A 75 3.03 3.14 -1.21
C ILE A 75 2.53 1.97 -2.03
N ASP A 76 3.46 1.18 -2.55
CA ASP A 76 3.19 -0.03 -3.32
C ASP A 76 3.47 -1.24 -2.43
N LEU A 77 2.50 -2.14 -2.31
CA LEU A 77 2.61 -3.39 -1.58
C LEU A 77 2.34 -4.55 -2.52
N GLU A 78 3.15 -5.60 -2.40
CA GLU A 78 2.88 -6.90 -3.01
C GLU A 78 2.68 -7.95 -1.92
N VAL A 79 1.56 -8.64 -2.01
CA VAL A 79 1.19 -9.70 -1.09
C VAL A 79 0.99 -10.98 -1.88
N LEU A 80 1.72 -12.02 -1.51
CA LEU A 80 1.55 -13.37 -2.03
C LEU A 80 0.59 -14.14 -1.13
N ILE A 81 -0.33 -14.88 -1.72
CA ILE A 81 -1.29 -15.71 -1.01
C ILE A 81 -0.78 -17.14 -1.05
N SER A 82 -0.44 -17.70 0.11
CA SER A 82 0.26 -19.00 0.20
C SER A 82 -0.62 -20.19 -0.13
N ASP A 83 -1.94 -20.08 0.06
CA ASP A 83 -2.88 -21.17 -0.17
C ASP A 83 -3.77 -20.94 -1.39
N SER A 84 -3.29 -21.44 -2.53
CA SER A 84 -3.97 -21.41 -3.82
C SER A 84 -5.21 -22.33 -3.90
N SER A 85 -5.44 -23.16 -2.88
CA SER A 85 -6.45 -24.22 -2.92
C SER A 85 -7.87 -23.77 -2.54
N GLU A 86 -8.03 -22.64 -1.85
CA GLU A 86 -9.32 -22.15 -1.31
C GLU A 86 -9.93 -20.95 -2.05
N LEU A 87 -9.25 -20.37 -3.04
CA LEU A 87 -9.80 -19.24 -3.79
C LEU A 87 -10.94 -19.71 -4.70
N PRO A 88 -12.08 -19.01 -4.73
CA PRO A 88 -13.27 -19.45 -5.45
C PRO A 88 -12.91 -19.73 -6.91
N ARG A 89 -13.10 -20.98 -7.30
CA ARG A 89 -13.00 -21.38 -8.70
C ARG A 89 -14.28 -20.97 -9.38
N GLU A 90 -14.25 -19.82 -10.08
CA GLU A 90 -15.25 -19.52 -11.12
C GLU A 90 -15.43 -20.69 -12.08
#